data_AF-A0A0N0DWC0-F1
#
_entry.id   AF-A0A0N0DWC0-F1
#
_cell.length_a   1.000
_cell.length_b   1.000
_cell.length_c   1.000
_cell.angle_alpha   90.00
_cell.angle_beta   90.00
_cell.angle_gamma   90.00
#
_symmetry.space_group_name_H-M   'P 1'
#
loop_
_entity.id
_entity.type
_entity.pdbx_description
1 polymer ?
#
loop_
_entity_poly.entity_id
_entity_poly.type
_entity_poly.pdbx_seq_one_letter_code
_entity_poly.pdbx_strand_id
1 'polypeptide(L)'
;MVLLVVKGTVYPDEFVVERKLSDAVSASPTPPSDKATSTTTAGASPSAQDSIVPIIAHLLNTRHQLRLVLMSAQELATLFTQHHKEKEMEESEAKLVGQYTARIEELHKRLKDTKSPVRDDEFDHAVAELRVLTSLLYPSFCTHAEGTEAAIQRLYAQHDDPDLDEDTRLLVYHCRVIVDPDWKASERVKEDEAALWFCGKPMENTLVKYAGRNEKSKIIVKVAPRAGPAPSGEPRMRYEDQRALYKARCERRETYKQLEESELRDRVVQQTRGAVQLSLGVRGAANSTLSSAVTDPTASDVVPALKTERLRPIYPQKEERELPIS
;
A
#
# COMPACT_ATOMS: atom_id res chain seq x y z
N MET A 1 9.55 18.46 4.51
CA MET A 1 9.40 17.75 3.22
C MET A 1 8.18 16.85 3.31
N VAL A 2 7.46 16.55 2.22
CA VAL A 2 6.30 15.62 2.28
C VAL A 2 6.73 14.29 1.70
N LEU A 3 6.84 13.24 2.52
CA LEU A 3 6.95 11.88 2.00
C LEU A 3 5.55 11.39 1.65
N LEU A 4 5.36 11.04 0.38
CA LEU A 4 4.21 10.28 -0.10
C LEU A 4 4.62 8.82 -0.16
N VAL A 5 4.11 8.01 0.76
CA VAL A 5 4.29 6.55 0.67
C VAL A 5 3.19 6.03 -0.24
N VAL A 6 3.53 5.80 -1.50
CA VAL A 6 2.66 5.17 -2.50
C VAL A 6 2.67 3.67 -2.24
N LYS A 7 1.59 3.15 -1.63
CA LYS A 7 1.42 1.72 -1.40
C LYS A 7 0.51 1.14 -2.46
N GLY A 8 0.98 0.12 -3.17
CA GLY A 8 0.11 -0.68 -4.03
C GLY A 8 -0.99 -1.35 -3.21
N THR A 9 -2.20 -1.40 -3.77
CA THR A 9 -3.27 -2.26 -3.23
C THR A 9 -3.23 -3.65 -3.85
N VAL A 10 -4.24 -4.47 -3.54
CA VAL A 10 -4.53 -5.75 -4.20
C VAL A 10 -4.89 -5.52 -5.68
N TYR A 11 -5.56 -4.42 -6.00
CA TYR A 11 -5.94 -4.07 -7.36
C TYR A 11 -4.78 -3.39 -8.12
N PRO A 12 -4.68 -3.54 -9.45
CA PRO A 12 -3.62 -2.92 -10.25
C PRO A 12 -3.65 -1.38 -10.18
N ASP A 13 -4.85 -0.80 -10.30
CA ASP A 13 -5.03 0.64 -10.59
C ASP A 13 -5.19 1.52 -9.35
N GLU A 14 -5.11 0.94 -8.15
CA GLU A 14 -5.43 1.59 -6.89
C GLU A 14 -4.21 1.67 -5.96
N PHE A 15 -3.96 2.88 -5.44
CA PHE A 15 -2.87 3.17 -4.53
C PHE A 15 -3.38 3.85 -3.27
N VAL A 16 -2.83 3.43 -2.12
CA VAL A 16 -2.96 4.19 -0.89
C VAL A 16 -1.80 5.17 -0.83
N VAL A 17 -2.09 6.46 -0.95
CA VAL A 17 -1.11 7.52 -0.71
C VAL A 17 -1.17 7.88 0.76
N GLU A 18 -0.16 7.47 1.53
CA GLU A 18 0.02 7.89 2.92
C GLU A 18 0.94 9.10 2.98
N ARG A 19 0.45 10.20 3.57
CA ARG A 19 1.28 11.36 3.90
C ARG A 19 2.07 11.06 5.17
N LYS A 20 3.40 11.04 5.09
CA LYS A 20 4.27 11.07 6.28
C LYS A 20 4.99 12.41 6.35
N LEU A 21 4.85 13.09 7.48
CA LEU A 21 5.78 14.13 7.91
C LEU A 21 6.97 13.43 8.55
N SER A 22 8.10 13.49 7.85
CA SER A 22 9.42 13.16 8.40
C SER A 22 10.32 14.36 8.21
N ASP A 23 10.92 14.83 9.29
CA ASP A 23 12.02 15.79 9.23
C ASP A 23 13.33 15.08 8.81
N ALA A 24 14.23 15.83 8.14
CA ALA A 24 15.49 15.39 7.51
C ALA A 24 15.33 14.36 6.35
N VAL A 25 15.49 14.69 5.05
CA VAL A 25 16.62 15.25 4.26
C VAL A 25 17.59 14.19 3.72
N SER A 26 17.60 14.03 2.38
CA SER A 26 18.84 14.04 1.57
C SER A 26 18.54 14.43 0.11
N ALA A 27 18.45 15.73 -0.16
CA ALA A 27 18.74 16.24 -1.51
C ALA A 27 20.27 16.33 -1.64
N SER A 28 20.84 15.79 -2.72
CA SER A 28 22.26 15.93 -3.00
C SER A 28 22.59 17.38 -3.40
N PRO A 29 23.79 17.90 -3.08
CA PRO A 29 24.15 19.28 -3.40
C PRO A 29 24.60 19.41 -4.86
N THR A 30 23.91 20.24 -5.64
CA THR A 30 24.43 20.76 -6.91
C THR A 30 25.12 22.12 -6.69
N PRO A 31 26.25 22.39 -7.36
CA PRO A 31 26.99 23.65 -7.20
C PRO A 31 26.32 24.82 -7.95
N PRO A 32 26.61 26.07 -7.56
CA PRO A 32 26.05 27.24 -8.23
C PRO A 32 26.73 27.50 -9.59
N SER A 33 25.94 27.83 -10.61
CA SER A 33 26.40 28.42 -11.86
C SER A 33 25.53 29.63 -12.21
N ASP A 34 26.16 30.73 -12.59
CA ASP A 34 25.55 32.05 -12.71
C ASP A 34 24.81 32.30 -14.04
N LYS A 35 23.76 33.13 -13.94
CA LYS A 35 23.24 34.12 -14.92
C LYS A 35 23.27 33.79 -16.43
N ALA A 36 22.07 33.71 -17.01
CA ALA A 36 21.74 34.50 -18.22
C ALA A 36 20.22 34.81 -18.30
N THR A 37 19.86 35.90 -18.97
CA THR A 37 18.51 36.50 -18.99
C THR A 37 17.71 36.15 -20.25
N SER A 38 16.42 35.82 -20.13
CA SER A 38 15.44 36.10 -21.20
C SER A 38 13.96 36.05 -20.75
N THR A 39 13.34 37.23 -20.75
CA THR A 39 11.94 37.57 -21.11
C THR A 39 10.82 36.51 -21.11
N THR A 40 9.91 36.73 -20.16
CA THR A 40 8.44 36.59 -20.19
C THR A 40 7.74 36.22 -21.51
N THR A 41 6.94 35.14 -21.49
CA THR A 41 5.64 35.08 -22.18
C THR A 41 4.63 34.44 -21.23
N ALA A 42 3.39 34.95 -21.17
CA ALA A 42 2.40 34.54 -20.17
C ALA A 42 1.44 33.46 -20.69
N GLY A 43 1.26 32.38 -19.92
CA GLY A 43 0.25 31.35 -20.20
C GLY A 43 0.38 30.16 -19.25
N ALA A 44 -0.50 30.08 -18.25
CA ALA A 44 -0.61 28.99 -17.27
C ALA A 44 0.70 28.62 -16.53
N SER A 45 0.93 29.21 -15.36
CA SER A 45 1.96 28.74 -14.43
C SER A 45 1.60 27.33 -13.89
N PRO A 46 2.37 26.27 -14.19
CA PRO A 46 2.18 24.96 -13.58
C PRO A 46 2.43 25.10 -12.07
N SER A 47 1.42 24.78 -11.27
CA SER A 47 1.61 24.75 -9.82
C SER A 47 2.51 23.56 -9.47
N ALA A 48 3.24 23.60 -8.36
CA ALA A 48 4.21 22.56 -7.95
C ALA A 48 3.58 21.17 -7.60
N GLN A 49 2.37 20.89 -8.10
CA GLN A 49 1.74 19.58 -8.17
C GLN A 49 2.17 18.74 -9.39
N ASP A 50 2.60 19.40 -10.47
CA ASP A 50 2.74 18.76 -11.78
C ASP A 50 3.93 17.78 -11.89
N SER A 51 4.72 17.58 -10.80
CA SER A 51 5.85 16.63 -10.78
C SER A 51 5.51 15.24 -10.22
N ILE A 52 4.42 15.07 -9.46
CA ILE A 52 4.16 13.81 -8.75
C ILE A 52 3.28 12.86 -9.58
N VAL A 53 2.36 13.40 -10.38
CA VAL A 53 1.46 12.58 -11.21
C VAL A 53 2.22 11.74 -12.24
N PRO A 54 3.22 12.27 -12.97
CA PRO A 54 4.04 11.46 -13.88
C PRO A 54 4.76 10.33 -13.13
N ILE A 55 5.38 10.60 -11.97
CA ILE A 55 6.10 9.59 -11.17
C ILE A 55 5.15 8.46 -10.71
N ILE A 56 3.93 8.79 -10.28
CA ILE A 56 2.96 7.76 -9.86
C ILE A 56 2.45 6.97 -11.08
N ALA A 57 2.21 7.62 -12.23
CA ALA A 57 1.82 6.95 -13.47
C ALA A 57 2.93 6.02 -14.00
N HIS A 58 4.17 6.48 -13.94
CA HIS A 58 5.37 5.73 -14.28
C HIS A 58 5.51 4.47 -13.42
N LEU A 59 5.52 4.62 -12.09
CA LEU A 59 5.52 3.51 -11.12
C LEU A 59 4.37 2.51 -11.34
N LEU A 60 3.24 2.98 -11.86
CA LEU A 60 2.09 2.15 -12.24
C LEU A 60 2.38 1.30 -13.48
N ASN A 61 2.84 1.97 -14.54
CA ASN A 61 3.19 1.37 -15.81
C ASN A 61 4.30 0.33 -15.63
N THR A 62 5.36 0.65 -14.89
CA THR A 62 6.49 -0.26 -14.63
C THR A 62 6.07 -1.42 -13.72
N ARG A 63 5.21 -1.21 -12.71
CA ARG A 63 4.61 -2.30 -11.91
C ARG A 63 3.73 -3.23 -12.74
N HIS A 64 2.96 -2.70 -13.70
CA HIS A 64 2.15 -3.51 -14.63
C HIS A 64 3.02 -4.29 -15.60
N GLN A 65 4.00 -3.63 -16.22
CA GLN A 65 4.98 -4.26 -17.10
C GLN A 65 5.75 -5.37 -16.38
N LEU A 66 6.25 -5.13 -15.17
CA LEU A 66 6.96 -6.14 -14.37
C LEU A 66 6.06 -7.34 -14.05
N ARG A 67 4.75 -7.15 -13.80
CA ARG A 67 3.81 -8.28 -13.63
C ARG A 67 3.69 -9.11 -14.91
N LEU A 68 3.52 -8.47 -16.07
CA LEU A 68 3.44 -9.17 -17.36
C LEU A 68 4.74 -9.95 -17.65
N VAL A 69 5.88 -9.28 -17.49
CA VAL A 69 7.23 -9.86 -17.64
C VAL A 69 7.44 -11.05 -16.70
N LEU A 70 7.01 -10.96 -15.43
CA LEU A 70 7.15 -12.04 -14.45
C LEU A 70 6.28 -13.26 -14.78
N MET A 71 5.06 -13.06 -15.30
CA MET A 71 4.22 -14.19 -15.77
C MET A 71 4.89 -14.91 -16.94
N SER A 72 5.40 -14.20 -17.95
CA SER A 72 6.17 -14.81 -19.04
C SER A 72 7.48 -15.45 -18.58
N ALA A 73 8.15 -14.86 -17.59
CA ALA A 73 9.41 -15.37 -17.05
C ALA A 73 9.22 -16.70 -16.31
N GLN A 74 8.09 -16.86 -15.62
CA GLN A 74 7.70 -18.14 -15.00
C GLN A 74 7.48 -19.23 -16.04
N GLU A 75 6.73 -18.95 -17.11
CA GLU A 75 6.49 -19.94 -18.17
C GLU A 75 7.76 -20.28 -18.96
N LEU A 76 8.68 -19.33 -19.18
CA LEU A 76 10.00 -19.67 -19.72
C LEU A 76 10.81 -20.60 -18.80
N ALA A 77 10.75 -20.40 -17.49
CA ALA A 77 11.45 -21.27 -16.54
C ALA A 77 10.84 -22.69 -16.48
N THR A 78 9.52 -22.82 -16.59
CA THR A 78 8.86 -24.14 -16.66
C THR A 78 9.19 -24.85 -17.97
N LEU A 79 9.11 -24.17 -19.12
CA LEU A 79 9.46 -24.71 -20.43
C LEU A 79 10.94 -25.12 -20.52
N PHE A 80 11.87 -24.30 -20.01
CA PHE A 80 13.30 -24.66 -19.95
C PHE A 80 13.51 -25.97 -19.19
N THR A 81 12.88 -26.08 -18.00
CA THR A 81 12.99 -27.26 -17.14
C THR A 81 12.39 -28.52 -17.78
N GLN A 82 11.36 -28.36 -18.63
CA GLN A 82 10.78 -29.49 -19.38
C GLN A 82 11.71 -29.96 -20.50
N HIS A 83 12.20 -29.04 -21.35
CA HIS A 83 13.12 -29.37 -22.44
C HIS A 83 14.44 -30.00 -21.95
N HIS A 84 14.98 -29.50 -20.84
CA HIS A 84 16.18 -30.06 -20.18
C HIS A 84 15.89 -31.23 -19.22
N LYS A 85 14.66 -31.75 -19.20
CA LYS A 85 14.35 -33.08 -18.64
C LYS A 85 14.54 -34.19 -19.69
N GLU A 86 14.46 -33.85 -20.97
CA GLU A 86 14.63 -34.77 -22.09
C GLU A 86 16.07 -34.80 -22.62
N LYS A 87 16.82 -33.71 -22.40
CA LYS A 87 18.25 -33.57 -22.72
C LYS A 87 19.03 -33.33 -21.43
N GLU A 88 20.16 -34.02 -21.24
CA GLU A 88 21.00 -33.84 -20.05
C GLU A 88 21.40 -32.36 -19.88
N MET A 89 21.02 -31.76 -18.74
CA MET A 89 21.23 -30.35 -18.46
C MET A 89 22.67 -30.08 -18.01
N GLU A 90 23.32 -29.06 -18.58
CA GLU A 90 24.64 -28.66 -18.09
C GLU A 90 24.54 -28.02 -16.70
N GLU A 91 25.53 -28.26 -15.83
CA GLU A 91 25.54 -27.65 -14.49
C GLU A 91 25.59 -26.12 -14.50
N SER A 92 26.12 -25.53 -15.58
CA SER A 92 26.15 -24.09 -15.87
C SER A 92 24.73 -23.54 -16.01
N GLU A 93 23.95 -24.13 -16.91
CA GLU A 93 22.55 -23.79 -17.19
C GLU A 93 21.68 -24.00 -15.95
N ALA A 94 21.85 -25.13 -15.24
CA ALA A 94 21.13 -25.43 -14.01
C ALA A 94 21.30 -24.31 -12.95
N LYS A 95 22.52 -23.77 -12.83
CA LYS A 95 22.84 -22.65 -11.91
C LYS A 95 22.18 -21.34 -12.39
N LEU A 96 22.16 -21.07 -13.69
CA LEU A 96 21.49 -19.89 -14.27
C LEU A 96 19.96 -19.94 -14.08
N VAL A 97 19.32 -21.09 -14.33
CA VAL A 97 17.88 -21.29 -14.09
C VAL A 97 17.55 -21.14 -12.61
N GLY A 98 18.40 -21.64 -11.71
CA GLY A 98 18.27 -21.44 -10.26
C GLY A 98 18.34 -19.95 -9.86
N GLN A 99 19.25 -19.17 -10.45
CA GLN A 99 19.33 -17.72 -10.22
C GLN A 99 18.10 -16.99 -10.77
N TYR A 100 17.65 -17.35 -11.97
CA TYR A 100 16.49 -16.75 -12.63
C TYR A 100 15.19 -16.98 -11.85
N THR A 101 14.94 -18.23 -11.44
CA THR A 101 13.77 -18.59 -10.61
C THR A 101 13.80 -17.91 -9.23
N ALA A 102 14.96 -17.87 -8.56
CA ALA A 102 15.11 -17.13 -7.30
C ALA A 102 14.81 -15.63 -7.47
N ARG A 103 15.26 -14.99 -8.55
CA ARG A 103 14.98 -13.58 -8.84
C ARG A 103 13.49 -13.33 -9.12
N ILE A 104 12.84 -14.24 -9.86
CA ILE A 104 11.38 -14.20 -10.10
C ILE A 104 10.60 -14.28 -8.77
N GLU A 105 10.99 -15.15 -7.84
CA GLU A 105 10.34 -15.28 -6.53
C GLU A 105 10.54 -14.03 -5.65
N GLU A 106 11.76 -13.48 -5.65
CA GLU A 106 12.08 -12.25 -4.94
C GLU A 106 11.23 -11.07 -5.43
N LEU A 107 11.12 -10.90 -6.76
CA LEU A 107 10.33 -9.83 -7.37
C LEU A 107 8.83 -10.02 -7.15
N HIS A 108 8.32 -11.26 -7.15
CA HIS A 108 6.95 -11.56 -6.74
C HIS A 108 6.68 -11.20 -5.28
N LYS A 109 7.61 -11.52 -4.38
CA LYS A 109 7.53 -11.14 -2.96
C LYS A 109 7.57 -9.62 -2.79
N ARG A 110 8.41 -8.93 -3.57
CA ARG A 110 8.54 -7.48 -3.59
C ARG A 110 7.26 -6.78 -4.08
N LEU A 111 6.64 -7.25 -5.16
CA LEU A 111 5.37 -6.74 -5.71
C LEU A 111 4.16 -6.92 -4.78
N LYS A 112 4.22 -7.94 -3.90
CA LYS A 112 3.24 -8.24 -2.86
C LYS A 112 3.49 -7.44 -1.57
N ASP A 113 4.67 -6.88 -1.36
CA ASP A 113 4.93 -6.05 -0.19
C ASP A 113 4.24 -4.68 -0.33
N THR A 114 3.37 -4.40 0.63
CA THR A 114 2.59 -3.14 0.75
C THR A 114 3.11 -2.25 1.88
N LYS A 115 4.17 -2.67 2.59
CA LYS A 115 4.72 -1.97 3.76
C LYS A 115 5.92 -1.10 3.41
N SER A 116 6.85 -1.60 2.58
CA SER A 116 8.01 -0.84 2.13
C SER A 116 7.63 0.18 1.05
N PRO A 117 8.22 1.39 1.05
CA PRO A 117 8.13 2.30 -0.08
C PRO A 117 8.81 1.69 -1.31
N VAL A 118 8.38 2.09 -2.50
CA VAL A 118 8.99 1.73 -3.79
C VAL A 118 9.75 2.96 -4.30
N ARG A 119 10.95 2.75 -4.88
CA ARG A 119 11.66 3.81 -5.61
C ARG A 119 11.21 3.82 -7.08
N ASP A 120 11.22 5.00 -7.68
CA ASP A 120 11.07 5.25 -9.11
C ASP A 120 11.75 4.17 -9.97
N ASP A 121 13.09 4.12 -9.96
CA ASP A 121 13.85 3.28 -10.89
C ASP A 121 13.86 1.78 -10.52
N GLU A 122 13.28 1.38 -9.37
CA GLU A 122 13.49 0.04 -8.79
C GLU A 122 12.94 -1.08 -9.68
N PHE A 123 11.78 -0.87 -10.29
CA PHE A 123 11.18 -1.85 -11.18
C PHE A 123 11.80 -1.85 -12.57
N ASP A 124 12.35 -0.74 -13.06
CA ASP A 124 13.07 -0.71 -14.34
C ASP A 124 14.37 -1.49 -14.27
N HIS A 125 15.14 -1.32 -13.18
CA HIS A 125 16.33 -2.14 -12.93
C HIS A 125 15.96 -3.64 -12.84
N ALA A 126 14.85 -3.99 -12.17
CA ALA A 126 14.38 -5.36 -12.11
C ALA A 126 13.98 -5.95 -13.48
N VAL A 127 13.30 -5.17 -14.33
CA VAL A 127 12.97 -5.59 -15.71
C VAL A 127 14.25 -5.72 -16.56
N ALA A 128 15.20 -4.80 -16.44
CA ALA A 128 16.48 -4.86 -17.14
C ALA A 128 17.31 -6.08 -16.73
N GLU A 129 17.39 -6.41 -15.44
CA GLU A 129 18.04 -7.63 -14.95
C GLU A 129 17.36 -8.90 -15.48
N LEU A 130 16.03 -8.98 -15.45
CA LEU A 130 15.30 -10.12 -16.01
C LEU A 130 15.55 -10.28 -17.52
N ARG A 131 15.64 -9.17 -18.28
CA ARG A 131 16.03 -9.19 -19.70
C ARG A 131 17.43 -9.78 -19.90
N VAL A 132 18.41 -9.36 -19.10
CA VAL A 132 19.78 -9.89 -19.16
C VAL A 132 19.80 -11.40 -18.88
N LEU A 133 19.12 -11.85 -17.81
CA LEU A 133 19.04 -13.28 -17.48
C LEU A 133 18.32 -14.09 -18.58
N THR A 134 17.22 -13.57 -19.13
CA THR A 134 16.51 -14.21 -20.25
C THR A 134 17.39 -14.29 -21.50
N SER A 135 18.19 -13.26 -21.77
CA SER A 135 19.10 -13.22 -22.92
C SER A 135 20.26 -14.21 -22.80
N LEU A 136 20.67 -14.53 -21.56
CA LEU A 136 21.67 -15.57 -21.27
C LEU A 136 21.08 -16.99 -21.39
N LEU A 137 19.81 -17.18 -21.01
CA LEU A 137 19.11 -18.47 -21.13
C LEU A 137 18.67 -18.79 -22.58
N TYR A 138 18.30 -17.76 -23.35
CA TYR A 138 17.75 -17.90 -24.71
C TYR A 138 18.48 -17.01 -25.75
N PRO A 139 19.81 -17.17 -25.92
CA PRO A 139 20.60 -16.30 -26.79
C PRO A 139 20.15 -16.30 -28.24
N SER A 140 19.66 -17.44 -28.75
CA SER A 140 19.14 -17.62 -30.13
C SER A 140 17.92 -16.76 -30.46
N PHE A 141 17.16 -16.35 -29.44
CA PHE A 141 15.93 -15.57 -29.56
C PHE A 141 16.12 -14.11 -29.15
N CYS A 142 16.94 -13.85 -28.13
CA CYS A 142 17.11 -12.52 -27.55
C CYS A 142 18.29 -11.71 -28.13
N THR A 143 19.23 -12.34 -28.84
CA THR A 143 20.41 -11.63 -29.38
C THR A 143 20.43 -11.64 -30.92
N HIS A 144 20.80 -10.50 -31.51
CA HIS A 144 20.99 -10.35 -32.95
C HIS A 144 22.21 -9.49 -33.25
N ALA A 145 22.91 -9.77 -34.36
CA ALA A 145 24.15 -9.08 -34.72
C ALA A 145 23.94 -7.58 -35.02
N GLU A 146 22.73 -7.20 -35.44
CA GLU A 146 22.35 -5.84 -35.79
C GLU A 146 21.74 -5.04 -34.61
N GLY A 147 21.67 -5.65 -33.42
CA GLY A 147 21.15 -5.01 -32.20
C GLY A 147 19.79 -5.54 -31.72
N THR A 148 19.28 -4.96 -30.63
CA THR A 148 18.07 -5.41 -29.93
C THR A 148 16.80 -5.22 -30.75
N GLU A 149 16.68 -4.14 -31.52
CA GLU A 149 15.51 -3.88 -32.38
C GLU A 149 15.35 -4.94 -33.47
N ALA A 150 16.45 -5.37 -34.09
CA ALA A 150 16.44 -6.45 -35.07
C ALA A 150 16.09 -7.81 -34.44
N ALA A 151 16.52 -8.07 -33.20
CA ALA A 151 16.07 -9.25 -32.44
C ALA A 151 14.55 -9.22 -32.20
N ILE A 152 13.99 -8.06 -31.81
CA ILE A 152 12.54 -7.89 -31.65
C ILE A 152 11.81 -8.13 -32.98
N GLN A 153 12.24 -7.50 -34.08
CA GLN A 153 11.62 -7.70 -35.39
C GLN A 153 11.65 -9.17 -35.84
N ARG A 154 12.74 -9.88 -35.57
CA ARG A 154 12.85 -11.33 -35.81
C ARG A 154 11.86 -12.14 -34.99
N LEU A 155 11.66 -11.82 -33.71
CA LEU A 155 10.66 -12.50 -32.86
C LEU A 155 9.22 -12.25 -33.34
N TYR A 156 8.92 -11.06 -33.88
CA TYR A 156 7.64 -10.78 -34.49
C TYR A 156 7.43 -11.62 -35.76
N ALA A 157 8.41 -11.68 -36.67
CA ALA A 157 8.34 -12.51 -37.86
C ALA A 157 8.15 -14.01 -37.52
N GLN A 158 8.97 -14.55 -36.60
CA GLN A 158 8.88 -15.94 -36.16
C GLN A 158 7.55 -16.29 -35.49
N HIS A 159 6.93 -15.34 -34.79
CA HIS A 159 5.61 -15.56 -34.19
C HIS A 159 4.51 -15.71 -35.25
N ASP A 160 4.60 -14.93 -36.32
CA ASP A 160 3.60 -14.83 -37.37
C ASP A 160 3.76 -15.92 -38.45
N ASP A 161 4.89 -16.65 -38.46
CA ASP A 161 5.12 -17.83 -39.29
C ASP A 161 4.17 -18.99 -38.91
N PRO A 162 3.29 -19.47 -39.81
CA PRO A 162 2.29 -20.50 -39.49
C PRO A 162 2.90 -21.89 -39.34
N ASP A 163 4.01 -22.17 -40.02
CA ASP A 163 4.67 -23.48 -40.06
C ASP A 163 5.55 -23.75 -38.82
N LEU A 164 5.65 -22.79 -37.90
CA LEU A 164 6.39 -22.96 -36.65
C LEU A 164 5.63 -23.86 -35.66
N ASP A 165 6.39 -24.74 -35.02
CA ASP A 165 5.92 -25.63 -33.94
C ASP A 165 5.33 -24.84 -32.75
N GLU A 166 4.33 -25.42 -32.08
CA GLU A 166 3.53 -24.73 -31.04
C GLU A 166 4.37 -24.38 -29.80
N ASP A 167 5.23 -25.29 -29.34
CA ASP A 167 6.10 -25.05 -28.18
C ASP A 167 7.15 -23.97 -28.50
N THR A 168 7.69 -23.99 -29.73
CA THR A 168 8.63 -22.97 -30.20
C THR A 168 7.95 -21.61 -30.36
N ARG A 169 6.70 -21.56 -30.85
CA ARG A 169 5.90 -20.32 -30.94
C ARG A 169 5.59 -19.76 -29.55
N LEU A 170 5.35 -20.62 -28.55
CA LEU A 170 5.13 -20.21 -27.17
C LEU A 170 6.40 -19.62 -26.52
N LEU A 171 7.58 -20.21 -26.77
CA LEU A 171 8.87 -19.63 -26.37
C LEU A 171 9.09 -18.25 -27.01
N VAL A 172 8.87 -18.12 -28.31
CA VAL A 172 8.98 -16.84 -29.04
C VAL A 172 8.03 -15.78 -28.46
N TYR A 173 6.78 -16.15 -28.16
CA TYR A 173 5.81 -15.27 -27.50
C TYR A 173 6.33 -14.77 -26.15
N HIS A 174 6.79 -15.65 -25.26
CA HIS A 174 7.26 -15.23 -23.94
C HIS A 174 8.56 -14.42 -24.00
N CYS A 175 9.50 -14.78 -24.88
CA CYS A 175 10.71 -13.99 -25.11
C CYS A 175 10.37 -12.57 -25.61
N ARG A 176 9.39 -12.43 -26.51
CA ARG A 176 8.88 -11.14 -26.99
C ARG A 176 8.33 -10.28 -25.83
N VAL A 177 7.54 -10.84 -24.92
CA VAL A 177 7.02 -10.10 -23.73
C VAL A 177 8.13 -9.47 -22.88
N ILE A 178 9.28 -10.15 -22.78
CA ILE A 178 10.38 -9.73 -21.92
C ILE A 178 11.32 -8.75 -22.64
N VAL A 179 11.73 -9.06 -23.87
CA VAL A 179 12.71 -8.28 -24.64
C VAL A 179 12.12 -6.94 -25.11
N ASP A 180 10.88 -6.93 -25.57
CA ASP A 180 10.23 -5.73 -26.14
C ASP A 180 9.83 -4.73 -25.02
N PRO A 181 10.39 -3.50 -25.00
CA PRO A 181 10.03 -2.49 -24.01
C PRO A 181 8.63 -1.91 -24.22
N ASP A 182 8.12 -1.93 -25.44
CA ASP A 182 6.83 -1.34 -25.84
C ASP A 182 5.71 -2.38 -25.95
N TRP A 183 6.00 -3.63 -25.57
CA TRP A 183 5.00 -4.68 -25.46
C TRP A 183 3.81 -4.22 -24.60
N LYS A 184 2.61 -4.29 -25.19
CA LYS A 184 1.35 -3.81 -24.61
C LYS A 184 1.40 -2.34 -24.14
N ALA A 185 2.12 -1.46 -24.84
CA ALA A 185 2.12 -0.02 -24.57
C ALA A 185 0.71 0.61 -24.54
N SER A 186 -0.26 0.04 -25.26
CA SER A 186 -1.67 0.45 -25.23
C SER A 186 -2.40 0.24 -23.91
N GLU A 187 -1.89 -0.63 -23.02
CA GLU A 187 -2.41 -0.82 -21.66
C GLU A 187 -1.83 0.20 -20.66
N ARG A 188 -0.79 0.95 -21.04
CA ARG A 188 -0.10 1.91 -20.16
C ARG A 188 -0.76 3.28 -20.24
N VAL A 189 -0.83 3.97 -19.10
CA VAL A 189 -1.32 5.36 -19.05
C VAL A 189 -0.15 6.28 -19.40
N LYS A 190 -0.26 7.08 -20.47
CA LYS A 190 0.73 8.10 -20.80
C LYS A 190 0.94 9.05 -19.61
N GLU A 191 2.20 9.25 -19.23
CA GLU A 191 2.58 9.98 -18.02
C GLU A 191 2.18 11.47 -18.10
N ASP A 192 2.27 12.08 -19.28
CA ASP A 192 1.86 13.47 -19.55
C ASP A 192 0.34 13.70 -19.54
N GLU A 193 -0.44 12.67 -19.89
CA GLU A 193 -1.90 12.73 -19.96
C GLU A 193 -2.57 12.21 -18.68
N ALA A 194 -1.79 11.70 -17.73
CA ALA A 194 -2.27 11.11 -16.48
C ALA A 194 -2.88 12.16 -15.53
N ALA A 195 -3.93 11.76 -14.80
CA ALA A 195 -4.46 12.50 -13.66
C ALA A 195 -4.71 11.56 -12.49
N LEU A 196 -4.59 12.10 -11.27
CA LEU A 196 -5.07 11.43 -10.06
C LEU A 196 -6.57 11.67 -9.93
N TRP A 197 -7.33 10.60 -9.73
CA TRP A 197 -8.78 10.64 -9.54
C TRP A 197 -9.14 10.24 -8.12
N PHE A 198 -9.95 11.08 -7.47
CA PHE A 198 -10.47 10.87 -6.13
C PHE A 198 -12.01 11.04 -6.14
N CYS A 199 -12.73 10.04 -5.62
CA CYS A 199 -14.20 10.02 -5.57
C CYS A 199 -14.89 10.41 -6.90
N GLY A 200 -14.36 9.92 -8.04
CA GLY A 200 -14.93 10.17 -9.37
C GLY A 200 -14.64 11.58 -9.95
N LYS A 201 -13.75 12.36 -9.34
CA LYS A 201 -13.30 13.66 -9.86
C LYS A 201 -11.77 13.68 -10.05
N PRO A 202 -11.24 14.35 -11.09
CA PRO A 202 -9.81 14.57 -11.21
C PRO A 202 -9.34 15.54 -10.11
N MET A 203 -8.11 15.34 -9.64
CA MET A 203 -7.47 16.18 -8.64
C MET A 203 -6.69 17.29 -9.34
N GLU A 204 -7.21 18.52 -9.29
CA GLU A 204 -6.59 19.71 -9.92
C GLU A 204 -5.75 20.53 -8.93
N ASN A 205 -5.72 20.12 -7.66
CA ASN A 205 -5.20 20.91 -6.55
C ASN A 205 -4.27 20.10 -5.65
N THR A 206 -3.49 20.80 -4.82
CA THR A 206 -2.67 20.20 -3.77
C THR A 206 -3.38 19.08 -3.02
N LEU A 207 -2.73 17.90 -2.94
CA LEU A 207 -3.19 16.76 -2.13
C LEU A 207 -3.61 17.17 -0.71
N VAL A 208 -2.98 18.23 -0.16
CA VAL A 208 -3.32 18.88 1.12
C VAL A 208 -4.78 19.36 1.20
N LYS A 209 -5.38 19.88 0.12
CA LYS A 209 -6.79 20.29 0.11
C LYS A 209 -7.75 19.09 0.25
N TYR A 210 -7.37 17.93 -0.28
CA TYR A 210 -8.19 16.71 -0.24
C TYR A 210 -7.93 15.87 1.03
N ALA A 211 -6.69 15.84 1.54
CA ALA A 211 -6.32 15.13 2.78
C ALA A 211 -6.71 15.90 4.05
N GLY A 212 -6.89 17.21 3.93
CA GLY A 212 -7.04 18.14 5.05
C GLY A 212 -5.73 18.33 5.84
N ARG A 213 -5.88 18.85 7.06
CA ARG A 213 -4.76 19.05 8.01
C ARG A 213 -4.40 17.80 8.83
N ASN A 214 -5.11 16.69 8.68
CA ASN A 214 -4.87 15.49 9.47
C ASN A 214 -3.74 14.65 8.85
N GLU A 215 -2.68 14.43 9.62
CA GLU A 215 -1.48 13.67 9.20
C GLU A 215 -1.76 12.18 9.05
N LYS A 216 -2.82 11.65 9.68
CA LYS A 216 -3.23 10.26 9.60
C LYS A 216 -4.24 9.98 8.48
N SER A 217 -4.59 11.00 7.68
CA SER A 217 -5.44 10.83 6.50
C SER A 217 -4.74 9.95 5.46
N LYS A 218 -5.42 8.88 5.03
CA LYS A 218 -5.03 8.07 3.88
C LYS A 218 -5.98 8.38 2.74
N ILE A 219 -5.46 8.69 1.57
CA ILE A 219 -6.27 8.85 0.35
C ILE A 219 -6.02 7.63 -0.54
N ILE A 220 -7.12 7.02 -1.00
CA ILE A 220 -7.07 6.04 -2.09
C ILE A 220 -7.35 6.81 -3.37
N VAL A 221 -6.40 6.76 -4.30
CA VAL A 221 -6.48 7.42 -5.62
C VAL A 221 -6.31 6.39 -6.73
N LYS A 222 -7.00 6.63 -7.84
CA LYS A 222 -6.78 5.92 -9.11
C LYS A 222 -6.03 6.84 -10.07
N VAL A 223 -5.13 6.30 -10.87
CA VAL A 223 -4.55 7.04 -12.01
C VAL A 223 -5.35 6.68 -13.25
N ALA A 224 -5.79 7.70 -13.99
CA ALA A 224 -6.45 7.51 -15.29
C ALA A 224 -6.25 8.76 -16.15
N PRO A 225 -6.38 8.66 -17.49
CA PRO A 225 -6.20 9.80 -18.39
C PRO A 225 -7.09 10.99 -18.03
N ARG A 226 -6.54 12.21 -18.04
CA ARG A 226 -7.23 13.45 -17.67
C ARG A 226 -8.42 13.76 -18.58
N ALA A 227 -8.30 13.47 -19.87
CA ALA A 227 -9.35 13.68 -20.87
C ALA A 227 -10.27 12.44 -21.06
N GLY A 228 -10.09 11.39 -20.26
CA GLY A 228 -10.87 10.16 -20.34
C GLY A 228 -12.22 10.24 -19.62
N PRO A 229 -13.10 9.23 -19.82
CA PRO A 229 -14.22 9.01 -18.92
C PRO A 229 -13.71 8.78 -17.49
N ALA A 230 -14.51 9.15 -16.49
CA ALA A 230 -14.16 8.89 -15.10
C ALA A 230 -13.87 7.38 -14.89
N PRO A 231 -12.79 7.02 -14.17
CA PRO A 231 -12.42 5.62 -13.97
C PRO A 231 -13.58 4.88 -13.32
N SER A 232 -13.76 3.62 -13.69
CA SER A 232 -14.88 2.80 -13.20
C SER A 232 -14.91 2.81 -11.67
N GLY A 233 -16.04 3.31 -11.15
CA GLY A 233 -16.34 3.23 -9.73
C GLY A 233 -16.41 1.76 -9.29
N GLU A 234 -16.34 1.55 -7.97
CA GLU A 234 -16.56 0.23 -7.39
C GLU A 234 -17.86 -0.39 -7.94
N PRO A 235 -17.88 -1.69 -8.29
CA PRO A 235 -19.09 -2.35 -8.75
C PRO A 235 -20.23 -2.12 -7.76
N ARG A 236 -21.40 -1.68 -8.27
CA ARG A 236 -22.54 -1.34 -7.43
C ARG A 236 -22.94 -2.55 -6.58
N MET A 237 -22.68 -2.46 -5.27
CA MET A 237 -22.84 -3.56 -4.31
C MET A 237 -24.19 -4.25 -4.47
N ARG A 238 -24.22 -5.58 -4.65
CA ARG A 238 -25.48 -6.31 -4.89
C ARG A 238 -26.32 -6.32 -3.62
N TYR A 239 -27.62 -6.57 -3.76
CA TYR A 239 -28.54 -6.63 -2.61
C TYR A 239 -28.14 -7.75 -1.61
N GLU A 240 -27.58 -8.85 -2.11
CA GLU A 240 -27.07 -9.96 -1.31
C GLU A 240 -25.86 -9.54 -0.46
N ASP A 241 -24.89 -8.85 -1.05
CA ASP A 241 -23.71 -8.30 -0.38
C ASP A 241 -24.14 -7.31 0.73
N GLN A 242 -25.06 -6.40 0.41
CA GLN A 242 -25.62 -5.43 1.36
C GLN A 242 -26.30 -6.13 2.55
N ARG A 243 -27.04 -7.22 2.29
CA ARG A 243 -27.70 -8.02 3.33
C ARG A 243 -26.70 -8.79 4.20
N ALA A 244 -25.64 -9.34 3.61
CA ALA A 244 -24.56 -10.00 4.35
C ALA A 244 -23.80 -9.00 5.24
N LEU A 245 -23.48 -7.82 4.70
CA LEU A 245 -22.80 -6.75 5.41
C LEU A 245 -23.67 -6.17 6.54
N TYR A 246 -24.98 -6.07 6.35
CA TYR A 246 -25.94 -5.70 7.41
C TYR A 246 -25.96 -6.74 8.55
N LYS A 247 -26.06 -8.04 8.22
CA LYS A 247 -26.01 -9.12 9.23
C LYS A 247 -24.72 -9.06 10.05
N ALA A 248 -23.56 -9.04 9.39
CA ALA A 248 -22.26 -8.97 10.06
C ALA A 248 -22.11 -7.71 10.93
N ARG A 249 -22.74 -6.58 10.54
CA ARG A 249 -22.76 -5.35 11.35
C ARG A 249 -23.68 -5.46 12.57
N CYS A 250 -24.81 -6.15 12.47
CA CYS A 250 -25.69 -6.45 13.60
C CYS A 250 -25.02 -7.42 14.58
N GLU A 251 -24.50 -8.55 14.10
CA GLU A 251 -23.75 -9.54 14.88
C GLU A 251 -22.59 -8.88 15.63
N ARG A 252 -21.76 -8.07 14.94
CA ARG A 252 -20.67 -7.31 15.57
C ARG A 252 -21.16 -6.31 16.62
N ARG A 253 -22.36 -5.72 16.45
CA ARG A 253 -22.94 -4.81 17.45
C ARG A 253 -23.45 -5.57 18.66
N GLU A 254 -24.01 -6.75 18.47
CA GLU A 254 -24.45 -7.64 19.55
C GLU A 254 -23.26 -8.17 20.36
N THR A 255 -22.15 -8.55 19.71
CA THR A 255 -20.94 -8.96 20.43
C THR A 255 -20.31 -7.81 21.21
N TYR A 256 -20.26 -6.58 20.67
CA TYR A 256 -19.82 -5.41 21.45
C TYR A 256 -20.73 -5.16 22.66
N LYS A 257 -22.05 -5.25 22.50
CA LYS A 257 -23.01 -5.09 23.60
C LYS A 257 -22.86 -6.18 24.68
N GLN A 258 -22.61 -7.43 24.28
CA GLN A 258 -22.32 -8.53 25.21
C GLN A 258 -20.99 -8.32 25.94
N LEU A 259 -19.94 -7.83 25.26
CA LEU A 259 -18.67 -7.49 25.88
C LEU A 259 -18.83 -6.36 26.89
N GLU A 260 -19.51 -5.26 26.54
CA GLU A 260 -19.86 -4.16 27.45
C GLU A 260 -20.64 -4.67 28.67
N GLU A 261 -21.67 -5.50 28.47
CA GLU A 261 -22.45 -6.10 29.56
C GLU A 261 -21.61 -7.05 30.44
N SER A 262 -20.65 -7.78 29.87
CA SER A 262 -19.73 -8.64 30.64
C SER A 262 -18.68 -7.85 31.42
N GLU A 263 -18.04 -6.84 30.81
CA GLU A 263 -17.07 -5.99 31.50
C GLU A 263 -17.73 -5.17 32.62
N LEU A 264 -18.94 -4.66 32.38
CA LEU A 264 -19.72 -3.97 33.40
C LEU A 264 -20.17 -4.94 34.50
N ARG A 265 -20.62 -6.16 34.15
CA ARG A 265 -20.91 -7.21 35.15
C ARG A 265 -19.68 -7.54 35.98
N ASP A 266 -18.51 -7.77 35.37
CA ASP A 266 -17.31 -8.18 36.10
C ASP A 266 -16.81 -7.08 37.02
N ARG A 267 -16.86 -5.80 36.61
CA ARG A 267 -16.57 -4.65 37.49
C ARG A 267 -17.57 -4.54 38.63
N VAL A 268 -18.87 -4.72 38.38
CA VAL A 268 -19.92 -4.71 39.42
C VAL A 268 -19.80 -5.91 40.37
N VAL A 269 -19.43 -7.08 39.87
CA VAL A 269 -19.16 -8.29 40.67
C VAL A 269 -17.89 -8.12 41.51
N GLN A 270 -16.85 -7.47 40.99
CA GLN A 270 -15.67 -7.11 41.78
C GLN A 270 -15.99 -6.08 42.86
N GLN A 271 -16.78 -5.02 42.55
CA GLN A 271 -17.22 -4.05 43.55
C GLN A 271 -18.11 -4.68 44.63
N THR A 272 -19.07 -5.53 44.25
CA THR A 272 -19.95 -6.19 45.23
C THR A 272 -19.23 -7.25 46.06
N ARG A 273 -18.23 -7.95 45.52
CA ARG A 273 -17.37 -8.86 46.31
C ARG A 273 -16.35 -8.11 47.18
N GLY A 274 -15.89 -6.94 46.77
CA GLY A 274 -15.00 -6.07 47.57
C GLY A 274 -15.70 -5.31 48.71
N ALA A 275 -17.03 -5.17 48.65
CA ALA A 275 -17.81 -4.41 49.65
C ALA A 275 -18.29 -5.25 50.86
N VAL A 276 -18.04 -6.56 50.90
CA VAL A 276 -18.46 -7.44 52.02
C VAL A 276 -17.29 -7.70 52.98
N GLN A 277 -16.75 -6.64 53.61
CA GLN A 277 -15.85 -6.80 54.75
C GLN A 277 -15.80 -5.63 55.74
N LEU A 278 -16.97 -5.23 56.26
CA LEU A 278 -17.12 -4.50 57.53
C LEU A 278 -18.42 -4.99 58.19
N SER A 279 -18.58 -5.34 59.46
CA SER A 279 -17.71 -5.63 60.60
C SER A 279 -18.68 -5.78 61.79
N LEU A 280 -18.75 -6.95 62.46
CA LEU A 280 -19.46 -7.12 63.74
C LEU A 280 -18.49 -7.82 64.69
N GLY A 281 -18.18 -7.21 65.84
CA GLY A 281 -17.00 -7.57 66.64
C GLY A 281 -17.30 -8.03 68.07
N VAL A 282 -16.31 -7.80 68.98
CA VAL A 282 -16.32 -8.07 70.44
C VAL A 282 -16.09 -9.58 70.77
N ARG A 283 -15.15 -10.06 71.61
CA ARG A 283 -14.18 -9.50 72.59
C ARG A 283 -13.08 -10.58 72.87
N GLY A 284 -11.88 -10.21 73.34
CA GLY A 284 -10.96 -11.19 73.98
C GLY A 284 -9.47 -10.82 73.96
N ALA A 285 -8.80 -10.75 75.12
CA ALA A 285 -7.44 -10.24 75.29
C ALA A 285 -6.31 -11.28 75.16
N ALA A 286 -5.11 -10.83 74.75
CA ALA A 286 -3.84 -11.08 75.47
C ALA A 286 -2.62 -10.32 74.87
N ASN A 287 -1.92 -9.56 75.72
CA ASN A 287 -0.45 -9.32 75.80
C ASN A 287 0.40 -9.53 74.52
N SER A 288 1.14 -8.56 73.95
CA SER A 288 2.32 -7.85 74.52
C SER A 288 3.21 -7.36 73.33
N THR A 289 4.24 -6.48 73.39
CA THR A 289 4.83 -5.54 74.39
C THR A 289 5.77 -4.54 73.67
N LEU A 290 5.95 -3.32 74.21
CA LEU A 290 7.10 -2.39 73.97
C LEU A 290 7.24 -1.80 72.53
N SER A 291 7.69 -0.56 72.28
CA SER A 291 8.04 0.58 73.16
C SER A 291 8.17 1.89 72.36
N SER A 292 7.94 3.04 73.02
CA SER A 292 8.42 4.42 72.70
C SER A 292 8.12 5.08 71.33
N ALA A 293 8.00 6.40 71.19
CA ALA A 293 7.74 7.52 72.11
C ALA A 293 7.62 8.85 71.29
N VAL A 294 6.81 9.83 71.74
CA VAL A 294 7.00 11.31 71.55
C VAL A 294 6.93 11.83 70.07
N THR A 295 6.17 12.85 69.63
CA THR A 295 5.43 14.00 70.23
C THR A 295 4.33 14.53 69.27
N ASP A 296 3.33 15.23 69.81
CA ASP A 296 2.30 16.06 69.13
C ASP A 296 2.80 17.52 68.89
N PRO A 297 2.07 18.46 68.22
CA PRO A 297 1.00 18.33 67.20
C PRO A 297 1.09 19.40 66.04
N THR A 298 0.02 19.50 65.22
CA THR A 298 -0.39 20.60 64.30
C THR A 298 0.11 20.66 62.84
N ALA A 299 -0.83 20.56 61.88
CA ALA A 299 -1.11 21.56 60.81
C ALA A 299 -2.05 21.02 59.68
N SER A 300 -3.23 21.66 59.55
CA SER A 300 -4.16 21.73 58.40
C SER A 300 -4.02 20.81 57.16
N ASP A 301 -5.05 19.99 56.93
CA ASP A 301 -5.41 19.39 55.63
C ASP A 301 -6.00 20.41 54.64
N VAL A 302 -5.49 20.45 53.40
CA VAL A 302 -6.25 20.84 52.19
C VAL A 302 -5.71 20.08 50.96
N VAL A 303 -6.53 19.23 50.32
CA VAL A 303 -6.26 18.65 49.00
C VAL A 303 -7.47 18.96 48.08
N PRO A 304 -7.27 19.45 46.84
CA PRO A 304 -8.35 20.07 46.07
C PRO A 304 -9.25 19.07 45.33
N ALA A 305 -10.57 19.25 45.46
CA ALA A 305 -11.55 18.51 44.67
C ALA A 305 -11.59 19.01 43.20
N LEU A 306 -11.53 18.07 42.26
CA LEU A 306 -11.65 18.35 40.81
C LEU A 306 -13.09 18.73 40.45
N LYS A 307 -13.27 19.94 39.89
CA LYS A 307 -14.57 20.46 39.46
C LYS A 307 -15.02 19.82 38.14
N THR A 308 -15.97 18.90 38.19
CA THR A 308 -16.54 18.19 37.03
C THR A 308 -17.67 18.96 36.32
N GLU A 309 -18.10 20.10 36.85
CA GLU A 309 -19.27 20.91 36.44
C GLU A 309 -19.25 21.47 34.99
N ARG A 310 -18.21 21.19 34.19
CA ARG A 310 -18.08 21.64 32.79
C ARG A 310 -18.08 20.51 31.76
N LEU A 311 -18.17 19.25 32.18
CA LEU A 311 -18.32 18.12 31.26
C LEU A 311 -19.80 17.97 30.88
N ARG A 312 -20.12 18.11 29.59
CA ARG A 312 -21.48 17.83 29.10
C ARG A 312 -21.77 16.33 29.25
N PRO A 313 -22.94 15.92 29.77
CA PRO A 313 -23.35 14.53 29.72
C PRO A 313 -23.48 14.05 28.27
N ILE A 314 -22.98 12.85 27.98
CA ILE A 314 -23.15 12.20 26.67
C ILE A 314 -24.45 11.40 26.74
N TYR A 315 -25.50 11.89 26.09
CA TYR A 315 -26.77 11.18 26.00
C TYR A 315 -26.76 10.17 24.83
N PRO A 316 -27.42 9.01 24.97
CA PRO A 316 -27.60 8.08 23.86
C PRO A 316 -28.56 8.69 22.82
N GLN A 317 -28.21 8.59 21.53
CA GLN A 317 -28.90 9.19 20.36
C GLN A 317 -30.42 8.97 20.22
N LYS A 318 -31.07 8.16 21.06
CA LYS A 318 -32.52 8.03 21.07
C LYS A 318 -33.22 9.21 21.75
N GLU A 319 -32.60 9.85 22.74
CA GLU A 319 -33.24 10.92 23.53
C GLU A 319 -33.15 12.30 22.86
N GLU A 320 -32.18 12.53 21.96
CA GLU A 320 -32.02 13.81 21.25
C GLU A 320 -33.20 14.17 20.31
N ARG A 321 -34.13 13.25 20.07
CA ARG A 321 -35.34 13.49 19.25
C ARG A 321 -36.54 14.03 20.03
N GLU A 322 -36.52 14.00 21.36
CA GLU A 322 -37.68 14.32 22.20
C GLU A 322 -37.53 15.62 23.00
N LEU A 323 -36.40 16.34 22.86
CA LEU A 323 -36.24 17.66 23.47
C LEU A 323 -37.02 18.73 22.67
N PRO A 324 -37.95 19.47 23.29
CA PRO A 324 -38.64 20.58 22.62
C PRO A 324 -37.64 21.71 22.36
N ILE A 325 -37.57 22.14 21.10
CA ILE A 325 -36.79 23.32 20.71
C ILE A 325 -37.38 24.54 21.41
N SER A 326 -36.56 25.16 22.27
CA SER A 326 -36.83 26.42 22.97
C SER A 326 -35.84 27.48 22.51
#